data_AF-A0A495RFS9-F1
#
_entry.id   AF-A0A495RFS9-F1
#
_cell.length_a   1.000
_cell.length_b   1.000
_cell.length_c   1.000
_cell.angle_alpha   90.00
_cell.angle_beta   90.00
_cell.angle_gamma   90.00
#
_symmetry.space_group_name_H-M   'P 1'
#
loop_
_entity.id
_entity.type
_entity.pdbx_description
1 polymer ?
#
loop_
_entity_poly.entity_id
_entity_poly.type
_entity_poly.pdbx_seq_one_letter_code
_entity_poly.pdbx_strand_id
1 'polypeptide(L)'
;MIPATPVFQRFQSAVPNRHGRFPGVFALVNGLRDEGRLSPRDAAWVGASHRRADALYADPTSIVANCYDPVVNPGARSWFRASATVLTRSPRDARTISGAWMSE
;
A
#
# COMPACT_ATOMS: atom_id res chain seq x y z
N MET A 1 24.95 -15.85 18.34
CA MET A 1 24.60 -15.07 17.13
C MET A 1 23.28 -14.37 17.41
N ILE A 2 23.30 -13.05 17.62
CA ILE A 2 22.06 -12.27 17.84
C ILE A 2 21.38 -12.10 16.48
N PRO A 3 20.10 -12.45 16.31
CA PRO A 3 19.41 -12.23 15.04
C PRO A 3 19.35 -10.72 14.77
N ALA A 4 19.72 -10.31 13.55
CA ALA A 4 19.62 -8.92 13.15
C ALA A 4 18.17 -8.43 13.27
N THR A 5 17.97 -7.26 13.88
CA THR A 5 16.64 -6.65 14.00
C THR A 5 16.05 -6.46 12.60
N PRO A 6 14.80 -6.92 12.36
CA PRO A 6 14.17 -6.73 11.06
C PRO A 6 13.98 -5.24 10.77
N VAL A 7 14.48 -4.79 9.62
CA VAL A 7 14.28 -3.43 9.13
C VAL A 7 12.96 -3.37 8.38
N PHE A 8 12.20 -2.30 8.59
CA PHE A 8 10.92 -2.05 7.94
C PHE A 8 10.93 -0.74 7.16
N GLN A 9 10.19 -0.69 6.05
CA GLN A 9 10.05 0.46 5.18
C GLN A 9 8.58 0.71 4.86
N ARG A 10 8.24 1.97 4.57
CA ARG A 10 6.88 2.38 4.21
C ARG A 10 6.90 3.33 3.03
N PHE A 11 6.05 3.03 2.06
CA PHE A 11 5.75 3.90 0.93
C PHE A 11 4.46 4.66 1.22
N GLN A 12 4.52 5.98 1.18
CA GLN A 12 3.39 6.87 1.42
C GLN A 12 3.48 8.12 0.56
N SER A 13 2.36 8.81 0.39
CA SER A 13 2.31 10.12 -0.24
C SER A 13 3.27 11.09 0.43
N ALA A 14 3.91 11.95 -0.37
CA ALA A 14 4.71 13.07 0.12
C ALA A 14 3.85 14.21 0.68
N VAL A 15 2.57 14.27 0.30
CA VAL A 15 1.61 15.28 0.75
C VAL A 15 0.49 14.66 1.61
N PRO A 16 0.01 15.37 2.63
CA PRO A 16 -1.12 14.90 3.43
C PRO A 16 -2.42 14.95 2.62
N ASN A 17 -3.35 14.06 2.93
CA ASN A 17 -4.71 14.10 2.42
C ASN A 17 -5.55 15.15 3.18
N ARG A 18 -6.82 15.32 2.78
CA ARG A 18 -7.78 16.24 3.42
C ARG A 18 -7.99 16.04 4.93
N HIS A 19 -7.55 14.92 5.48
CA HIS A 19 -7.61 14.59 6.92
C HIS A 19 -6.25 14.77 7.61
N GLY A 20 -5.28 15.42 6.97
CA GLY A 20 -3.93 15.63 7.50
C GLY A 20 -3.04 14.37 7.55
N ARG A 21 -3.45 13.27 6.91
CA ARG A 21 -2.72 11.98 6.94
C ARG A 21 -1.94 11.76 5.66
N PHE A 22 -0.78 11.12 5.76
CA PHE A 22 0.03 10.70 4.61
C PHE A 22 -0.39 9.27 4.18
N PRO A 23 -1.29 9.12 3.18
CA PRO A 23 -1.80 7.81 2.78
C PRO A 23 -0.67 6.91 2.28
N GLY A 24 -0.71 5.64 2.67
CA GLY A 24 0.18 4.62 2.11
C GLY A 24 -0.20 4.28 0.67
N VAL A 25 0.68 3.60 -0.05
CA VAL A 25 0.45 3.19 -1.45
C VAL A 25 -0.89 2.47 -1.66
N PHE A 26 -1.30 1.59 -0.74
CA PHE A 26 -2.59 0.89 -0.82
C PHE A 26 -3.79 1.82 -0.66
N ALA A 27 -3.73 2.76 0.29
CA ALA A 27 -4.81 3.73 0.49
C ALA A 27 -4.98 4.65 -0.74
N LEU A 28 -3.87 5.00 -1.39
CA LEU A 28 -3.88 5.78 -2.62
C LEU A 28 -4.52 5.01 -3.78
N VAL A 29 -4.10 3.76 -4.00
CA VAL A 29 -4.68 2.90 -5.06
C VAL A 29 -6.16 2.63 -4.83
N ASN A 30 -6.56 2.36 -3.58
CA ASN A 30 -7.97 2.17 -3.22
C ASN A 30 -8.78 3.44 -3.49
N GLY A 31 -8.29 4.61 -3.08
CA GLY A 31 -8.96 5.87 -3.37
C GLY A 31 -9.15 6.11 -4.87
N LEU A 32 -8.11 5.89 -5.68
CA LEU A 32 -8.21 6.01 -7.15
C LEU A 32 -9.22 5.03 -7.75
N ARG A 33 -9.27 3.79 -7.24
CA ARG A 33 -10.24 2.79 -7.66
C ARG A 33 -11.66 3.21 -7.32
N ASP A 34 -11.88 3.63 -6.07
CA ASP A 34 -13.20 3.97 -5.54
C ASP A 34 -13.75 5.26 -6.20
N GLU A 35 -12.86 6.18 -6.62
CA GLU A 35 -13.19 7.37 -7.40
C GLU A 35 -13.32 7.11 -8.92
N GLY A 36 -13.13 5.87 -9.39
CA GLY A 36 -13.22 5.53 -10.81
C GLY A 36 -12.11 6.15 -11.68
N ARG A 37 -10.98 6.53 -11.08
CA ARG A 37 -9.86 7.24 -11.75
C ARG A 37 -8.77 6.31 -12.28
N LEU A 38 -8.94 4.99 -12.12
CA LEU A 38 -8.04 4.00 -12.71
C LEU A 38 -8.42 3.74 -14.17
N SER A 39 -7.41 3.62 -15.04
CA SER A 39 -7.64 3.08 -16.38
C SER A 39 -8.19 1.65 -16.29
N PRO A 40 -8.92 1.14 -17.30
CA PRO A 40 -9.40 -0.24 -17.30
C PRO A 40 -8.29 -1.28 -17.08
N ARG A 41 -7.10 -1.01 -17.65
CA ARG A 41 -5.91 -1.85 -17.47
C ARG A 41 -5.43 -1.84 -16.02
N ASP A 42 -5.33 -0.67 -15.40
CA ASP A 42 -4.88 -0.55 -14.02
C ASP A 42 -5.89 -1.17 -13.05
N ALA A 43 -7.19 -0.97 -13.28
CA ALA A 43 -8.25 -1.59 -12.48
C ALA A 43 -8.17 -3.12 -12.53
N ALA A 44 -7.96 -3.71 -13.72
CA ALA A 44 -7.78 -5.15 -13.88
C ALA A 44 -6.53 -5.66 -13.15
N TRP A 45 -5.41 -4.93 -13.27
CA TRP A 45 -4.17 -5.26 -12.57
C TRP A 45 -4.34 -5.19 -11.04
N VAL A 46 -4.90 -4.09 -10.52
CA VAL A 46 -5.18 -3.91 -9.08
C VAL A 46 -6.05 -5.05 -8.56
N GLY A 47 -7.13 -5.40 -9.28
CA GLY A 47 -8.00 -6.52 -8.88
C GLY A 47 -7.27 -7.86 -8.84
N ALA A 48 -6.42 -8.17 -9.83
CA ALA A 48 -5.62 -9.39 -9.84
C ALA A 48 -4.58 -9.40 -8.71
N SER A 49 -3.93 -8.26 -8.45
CA SER A 49 -2.94 -8.11 -7.38
C SER A 49 -3.57 -8.26 -5.99
N HIS A 50 -4.74 -7.67 -5.75
CA HIS A 50 -5.48 -7.83 -4.49
C HIS A 50 -5.86 -9.28 -4.24
N ARG A 51 -6.49 -9.97 -5.22
CA ARG A 51 -6.84 -11.39 -5.07
C ARG A 51 -5.63 -12.28 -4.79
N ARG A 52 -4.49 -11.99 -5.45
CA ARG A 52 -3.25 -12.73 -5.18
C ARG A 52 -2.74 -12.44 -3.76
N ALA A 53 -2.82 -11.20 -3.29
CA ALA A 53 -2.41 -10.86 -1.93
C ALA A 53 -3.30 -11.53 -0.88
N ASP A 54 -4.62 -11.51 -1.06
CA ASP A 54 -5.58 -12.17 -0.17
C ASP A 54 -5.34 -13.69 -0.08
N ALA A 55 -4.90 -14.31 -1.17
CA ALA A 55 -4.54 -15.73 -1.19
C ALA A 55 -3.19 -16.05 -0.53
N LEU A 56 -2.25 -15.10 -0.50
CA LEU A 56 -0.88 -15.30 0.01
C LEU A 56 -0.70 -14.85 1.45
N TYR A 57 -1.50 -13.89 1.91
CA TYR A 57 -1.32 -13.23 3.20
C TYR A 57 -2.66 -13.19 3.93
N ALA A 58 -2.65 -13.67 5.18
CA ALA A 58 -3.82 -13.57 6.03
C ALA A 58 -4.16 -12.09 6.30
N ASP A 59 -5.44 -11.76 6.26
CA ASP A 59 -5.92 -10.47 6.73
C ASP A 59 -5.62 -10.35 8.23
N PRO A 60 -4.80 -9.37 8.67
CA PRO A 60 -4.49 -9.20 10.08
C PRO A 60 -5.73 -8.94 10.94
N THR A 61 -6.81 -8.39 10.37
CA THR A 61 -8.08 -8.18 11.09
C THR A 61 -8.85 -9.47 11.33
N SER A 62 -8.59 -10.53 10.55
CA SER A 62 -9.14 -11.86 10.81
C SER A 62 -8.47 -12.56 12.01
N ILE A 63 -7.27 -12.12 12.39
CA ILE A 63 -6.49 -12.66 13.51
C ILE A 63 -6.65 -11.77 14.75
N VAL A 64 -6.51 -10.45 14.57
CA VAL A 64 -6.63 -9.43 15.61
C VAL A 64 -7.53 -8.30 15.08
N ALA A 65 -8.82 -8.41 15.38
CA ALA A 65 -9.86 -7.53 14.84
C ALA A 65 -9.58 -6.03 15.04
N ASN A 66 -9.01 -5.65 16.19
CA ASN A 66 -8.73 -4.25 16.54
C ASN A 66 -7.29 -3.79 16.23
N CYS A 67 -6.52 -4.52 15.43
CA CYS A 67 -5.12 -4.17 15.13
C CYS A 67 -4.94 -2.79 14.47
N TYR A 68 -5.98 -2.24 13.85
CA TYR A 68 -6.00 -0.89 13.27
C TYR A 68 -6.91 0.09 14.00
N ASP A 69 -7.44 -0.27 15.18
CA ASP A 69 -8.22 0.64 16.00
C ASP A 69 -7.36 1.87 16.36
N PRO A 70 -7.78 3.10 15.99
CA PRO A 70 -6.95 4.30 16.18
C PRO A 70 -6.89 4.79 17.63
N VAL A 71 -7.79 4.32 18.51
CA VAL A 71 -7.79 4.62 19.95
C VAL A 71 -6.83 3.67 20.68
N VAL A 72 -6.90 2.38 20.35
CA VAL A 72 -6.05 1.34 20.97
C VAL A 72 -4.64 1.34 20.38
N ASN A 73 -4.53 1.48 19.06
CA ASN A 73 -3.28 1.43 18.31
C ASN A 73 -3.09 2.71 17.48
N PRO A 74 -2.87 3.87 18.12
CA PRO A 74 -2.72 5.13 17.42
C PRO A 74 -1.54 5.07 16.44
N GLY A 75 -1.83 5.37 15.17
CA GLY A 75 -0.82 5.33 14.11
C GLY A 75 -0.50 3.93 13.55
N ALA A 76 -1.29 2.91 13.89
CA ALA A 76 -1.22 1.59 13.27
C ALA A 76 -1.26 1.70 11.74
N ARG A 77 -0.26 1.11 11.09
CA ARG A 77 -0.02 1.21 9.65
C ARG A 77 0.66 -0.06 9.17
N SER A 78 0.42 -0.42 7.91
CA SER A 78 1.15 -1.50 7.26
C SER A 78 2.56 -1.04 6.85
N TRP A 79 3.53 -1.94 7.03
CA TRP A 79 4.94 -1.76 6.69
C TRP A 79 5.43 -2.95 5.87
N PHE A 80 6.43 -2.72 5.03
CA PHE A 80 7.14 -3.78 4.32
C PHE A 80 8.40 -4.13 5.09
N ARG A 81 8.73 -5.42 5.23
CA ARG A 81 10.09 -5.80 5.60
C ARG A 81 11.04 -5.32 4.51
N ALA A 82 12.16 -4.72 4.86
CA ALA A 82 13.15 -4.25 3.91
C ALA A 82 13.69 -5.38 3.02
N SER A 83 13.72 -6.62 3.54
CA SER A 83 14.09 -7.82 2.80
C SER A 83 13.01 -8.33 1.82
N ALA A 84 11.78 -7.81 1.87
CA ALA A 84 10.69 -8.20 0.97
C ALA A 84 10.81 -7.52 -0.40
N THR A 85 11.98 -7.65 -1.02
CA THR A 85 12.33 -6.98 -2.28
C THR A 85 11.41 -7.33 -3.43
N VAL A 86 10.81 -8.53 -3.44
CA VAL A 86 9.83 -8.92 -4.47
C VAL A 86 8.54 -8.08 -4.46
N LEU A 87 8.18 -7.51 -3.30
CA LEU A 87 6.99 -6.66 -3.16
C LEU A 87 7.27 -5.19 -3.46
N THR A 88 8.52 -4.76 -3.27
CA THR A 88 8.93 -3.35 -3.37
C THR A 88 9.69 -3.06 -4.66
N ARG A 89 10.25 -4.07 -5.32
CA ARG A 89 10.83 -3.97 -6.65
C ARG A 89 9.71 -3.89 -7.66
N SER A 90 9.56 -2.74 -8.31
CA SER A 90 8.71 -2.62 -9.49
C SER A 90 9.17 -3.62 -10.56
N PRO A 91 8.33 -4.55 -11.04
CA PRO A 91 8.64 -5.35 -12.22
C PRO A 91 8.38 -4.57 -13.53
N ARG A 92 8.05 -3.28 -13.47
CA ARG A 92 7.76 -2.50 -14.69
C ARG A 92 9.02 -1.81 -15.16
N ASP A 93 9.50 -2.25 -16.32
CA ASP A 93 10.36 -1.47 -17.18
C ASP A 93 9.87 -0.01 -17.28
N ALA A 94 10.85 0.88 -17.21
CA ALA A 94 10.76 2.32 -17.15
C ALA A 94 10.07 2.95 -18.38
N ARG A 95 8.72 3.00 -18.42
CA ARG A 95 8.01 3.93 -19.34
C ARG A 95 6.50 4.19 -19.18
N THR A 96 5.80 3.66 -18.18
CA THR A 96 4.31 3.81 -18.16
C THR A 96 3.71 4.04 -16.76
N ILE A 97 4.31 4.96 -16.01
CA ILE A 97 3.60 5.86 -15.10
C ILE A 97 4.14 7.26 -15.42
N SER A 98 3.84 7.74 -16.62
CA SER A 98 3.99 9.14 -17.02
C SER A 98 2.70 9.49 -17.73
N GLY A 99 1.85 10.24 -17.04
CA GLY A 99 0.53 10.63 -17.52
C GLY A 99 -0.41 10.85 -16.34
N ALA A 100 -0.53 12.12 -15.93
CA ALA A 100 -1.23 12.64 -14.75
C ALA A 100 -0.55 12.22 -13.44
N TRP A 101 0.01 13.11 -12.62
CA TRP A 101 -0.58 14.33 -12.08
C TRP A 101 0.50 15.43 -11.91
N MET A 102 0.40 16.48 -12.71
CA MET A 102 0.63 17.85 -12.24
C MET A 102 -0.75 18.48 -12.17
N SER A 103 -1.07 19.10 -11.04
CA SER A 103 -1.77 20.40 -10.93
C SER A 103 -1.85 20.74 -9.44
N GLU A 104 -1.13 21.82 -9.11
CA GLU A 104 -1.05 22.63 -7.88
C GLU A 104 -0.72 21.96 -6.53
#